data_AF-A0A2U3Y3C8-F1
#
_entry.id   AF-A0A2U3Y3C8-F1
#
_cell.length_a   1.000
_cell.length_b   1.000
_cell.length_c   1.000
_cell.angle_alpha   90.00
_cell.angle_beta   90.00
_cell.angle_gamma   90.00
#
_symmetry.space_group_name_H-M   'P 1'
#
loop_
_entity.id
_entity.type
_entity.pdbx_description
1 polymer ?
#
loop_
_entity_poly.entity_id
_entity_poly.type
_entity_poly.pdbx_seq_one_letter_code
_entity_poly.pdbx_strand_id
1 'polypeptide(L)'
;MLPWRRNKFVLVEDEAKCKAKSLSPGLAYTSLLSSFLRSCPDLLPDWPLERLGRVFRSRRQKVELNKEDPTYTVWYLGNAVTLHAKGDGCTDDAVGKIWARCGPGGGTKMKLTLGPHGIRMQPCERGASGGSGGSGGRRPAHAYLLPRITYCTADGRHPRVFAWVYRHQARHKAVVLRCHAVEDDINHSIVPTATRLQKGISGGITATK
;
A
#
# COMPACT_ATOMS: atom_id res chain seq x y z
N MET A 1 31.15 13.92 24.70
CA MET A 1 30.83 13.83 26.13
C MET A 1 29.33 14.11 26.30
N LEU A 2 28.56 13.14 26.82
CA LEU A 2 27.10 13.18 26.98
C LEU A 2 26.70 14.10 28.18
N PRO A 3 25.42 14.47 28.38
CA PRO A 3 24.48 13.54 29.03
C PRO A 3 23.06 13.52 28.43
N TRP A 4 22.55 12.30 28.33
CA TRP A 4 21.16 11.92 28.08
C TRP A 4 20.24 12.36 29.24
N ARG A 5 19.04 12.89 28.92
CA ARG A 5 17.92 12.94 29.87
C ARG A 5 17.05 11.69 29.73
N ARG A 6 17.09 10.85 30.77
CA ARG A 6 16.12 9.77 31.05
C ARG A 6 14.85 10.39 31.63
N ASN A 7 13.68 10.04 31.09
CA ASN A 7 12.43 10.11 31.86
C ASN A 7 11.89 8.69 32.06
N LYS A 8 11.71 8.34 33.33
CA LYS A 8 11.15 7.09 33.84
C LYS A 8 9.65 7.07 33.54
N PHE A 9 9.17 6.02 32.89
CA PHE A 9 7.76 5.63 32.97
C PHE A 9 7.68 4.44 33.92
N VAL A 10 6.96 4.65 35.02
CA VAL A 10 6.58 3.60 35.97
C VAL A 10 5.33 2.95 35.41
N LEU A 11 5.44 1.66 35.07
CA LEU A 11 4.31 0.77 34.81
C LEU A 11 3.63 0.48 36.14
N VAL A 12 2.36 0.89 36.26
CA VAL A 12 1.42 0.28 37.21
C VAL A 12 0.43 -0.51 36.37
N GLU A 13 0.59 -1.83 36.40
CA GLU A 13 -0.51 -2.76 36.14
C GLU A 13 -1.37 -2.80 37.39
N ASP A 14 -2.70 -2.72 37.23
CA ASP A 14 -3.56 -3.59 38.03
C ASP A 14 -4.88 -3.86 37.29
N GLU A 15 -5.22 -5.13 37.21
CA GLU A 15 -6.47 -5.66 36.65
C GLU A 15 -7.50 -5.79 37.76
N ALA A 16 -8.75 -5.33 37.57
CA ALA A 16 -9.91 -5.97 38.19
C ALA A 16 -11.25 -5.44 37.65
N LYS A 17 -11.98 -6.33 36.97
CA LYS A 17 -13.38 -6.73 37.22
C LYS A 17 -14.29 -5.74 37.98
N CYS A 18 -15.35 -5.25 37.33
CA CYS A 18 -16.77 -5.55 37.63
C CYS A 18 -17.77 -4.43 37.24
N LYS A 19 -18.83 -4.89 36.57
CA LYS A 19 -20.25 -4.45 36.60
C LYS A 19 -20.63 -3.00 36.31
N ALA A 20 -21.49 -2.91 35.28
CA ALA A 20 -22.40 -1.81 35.01
C ALA A 20 -23.18 -1.36 36.26
N LYS A 21 -23.17 -0.05 36.54
CA LYS A 21 -24.25 0.70 37.18
C LYS A 21 -24.28 2.12 36.60
N SER A 22 -25.49 2.52 36.21
CA SER A 22 -25.94 3.85 35.81
C SER A 22 -25.41 4.99 36.69
N LEU A 23 -25.33 6.21 36.14
CA LEU A 23 -25.84 7.48 36.67
C LEU A 23 -25.40 8.64 35.73
N SER A 24 -26.35 9.25 35.04
CA SER A 24 -26.28 10.62 34.49
C SER A 24 -26.34 11.66 35.61
N PRO A 25 -26.29 12.98 35.36
CA PRO A 25 -25.46 13.80 34.46
C PRO A 25 -24.79 14.97 35.24
N GLY A 26 -23.63 15.49 34.83
CA GLY A 26 -23.22 16.82 35.31
C GLY A 26 -21.72 17.12 35.29
N LEU A 27 -21.42 18.31 34.73
CA LEU A 27 -20.22 19.12 34.92
C LEU A 27 -18.93 18.65 34.23
N ALA A 28 -18.51 19.38 33.18
CA ALA A 28 -17.16 19.97 33.04
C ALA A 28 -16.75 20.21 31.57
N TYR A 29 -17.50 21.04 30.84
CA TYR A 29 -16.95 21.70 29.64
C TYR A 29 -17.56 23.08 29.42
N THR A 30 -18.88 23.20 29.61
CA THR A 30 -19.64 24.45 29.44
C THR A 30 -19.27 25.53 30.48
N SER A 31 -18.89 25.14 31.70
CA SER A 31 -18.44 26.07 32.75
C SER A 31 -17.04 26.64 32.53
N LEU A 32 -16.16 25.88 31.85
CA LEU A 32 -14.83 26.38 31.48
C LEU A 32 -14.92 27.36 30.30
N LEU A 33 -15.83 27.10 29.36
CA LEU A 33 -16.08 28.02 28.24
C LEU A 33 -16.74 29.33 28.68
N SER A 34 -17.68 29.30 29.63
CA SER A 34 -18.33 30.52 30.12
C SER A 34 -17.37 31.46 30.87
N SER A 35 -16.37 30.89 31.56
CA SER A 35 -15.34 31.65 32.26
C SER A 35 -14.39 32.38 31.29
N PHE A 36 -14.08 31.74 30.15
CA PHE A 36 -13.28 32.33 29.07
C PHE A 36 -14.05 33.42 28.30
N LEU A 37 -15.31 33.17 27.96
CA LEU A 37 -16.15 34.12 27.22
C LEU A 37 -16.47 35.39 28.01
N ARG A 38 -16.45 35.33 29.34
CA ARG A 38 -16.64 36.49 30.22
C ARG A 38 -15.38 37.35 30.38
N SER A 39 -14.20 36.78 30.13
CA SER A 39 -12.91 37.46 30.33
C SER A 39 -12.42 38.21 29.08
N CYS A 40 -12.92 37.86 27.88
CA CYS A 40 -12.53 38.47 26.61
C CYS A 40 -13.76 38.64 25.67
N PRO A 41 -14.61 39.67 25.85
CA PRO A 41 -15.76 39.90 24.97
C PRO A 41 -15.39 40.37 23.54
N ASP A 42 -14.15 40.80 23.30
CA ASP A 42 -13.69 41.38 22.01
C ASP A 42 -12.89 40.41 21.11
N LEU A 43 -12.80 39.12 21.46
CA LEU A 43 -12.10 38.09 20.67
C LEU A 43 -13.07 37.02 20.14
N LEU A 44 -14.29 37.41 19.77
CA LEU A 44 -15.22 36.53 19.08
C LEU A 44 -15.04 36.67 17.56
N PRO A 45 -14.26 35.80 16.87
CA PRO A 45 -14.39 35.71 15.43
C PRO A 45 -15.76 35.13 15.11
N ASP A 46 -16.50 35.82 14.22
CA ASP A 46 -17.69 35.32 13.53
C ASP A 46 -17.33 34.06 12.72
N TRP A 47 -17.18 32.93 13.42
CA TRP A 47 -16.88 31.65 12.81
C TRP A 47 -18.08 30.73 13.02
N PRO A 48 -18.83 30.40 11.97
CA PRO A 48 -19.99 29.53 12.10
C PRO A 48 -19.55 28.14 12.61
N LEU A 49 -19.98 27.80 13.83
CA LEU A 49 -19.74 26.50 14.49
C LEU A 49 -20.22 25.31 13.62
N GLU A 50 -21.10 25.57 12.66
CA GLU A 50 -21.58 24.66 11.60
C GLU A 50 -20.47 24.12 10.66
N ARG A 51 -19.29 24.76 10.64
CA ARG A 51 -18.16 24.37 9.77
C ARG A 51 -17.09 23.52 10.47
N LEU A 52 -17.12 23.40 11.80
CA LEU A 52 -16.17 22.56 12.55
C LEU A 52 -16.64 21.09 12.71
N GLY A 53 -17.91 20.80 12.45
CA GLY A 53 -18.45 19.43 12.42
C GLY A 53 -18.19 18.63 11.13
N ARG A 54 -17.46 19.22 10.16
CA ARG A 54 -17.14 18.60 8.87
C ARG A 54 -15.68 18.19 8.70
N VAL A 55 -14.77 18.66 9.56
CA VAL A 55 -13.34 18.31 9.49
C VAL A 55 -13.02 17.03 10.28
N PHE A 56 -13.80 16.72 11.33
CA PHE A 56 -13.67 15.47 12.10
C PHE A 56 -14.59 14.34 11.63
N ARG A 57 -15.31 14.54 10.50
CA ARG A 57 -15.92 13.45 9.73
C ARG A 57 -14.92 12.89 8.71
N SER A 58 -13.66 12.74 9.11
CA SER A 58 -12.71 11.89 8.40
C SER A 58 -13.29 10.49 8.40
N ARG A 59 -14.02 10.20 7.32
CA ARG A 59 -14.48 8.94 6.78
C ARG A 59 -13.83 7.74 7.47
N ARG A 60 -14.32 7.37 8.67
CA ARG A 60 -14.04 6.09 9.30
C ARG A 60 -14.79 5.06 8.47
N GLN A 61 -14.19 4.71 7.32
CA GLN A 61 -14.60 3.54 6.58
C GLN A 61 -14.15 2.35 7.42
N LYS A 62 -15.11 1.77 8.14
CA LYS A 62 -14.96 0.46 8.76
C LYS A 62 -14.80 -0.52 7.61
N VAL A 63 -13.56 -0.74 7.17
CA VAL A 63 -13.25 -1.73 6.15
C VAL A 63 -13.37 -3.08 6.82
N GLU A 64 -14.33 -3.87 6.37
CA GLU A 64 -14.50 -5.25 6.80
C GLU A 64 -13.20 -6.01 6.60
N LEU A 65 -12.65 -6.45 7.73
CA LEU A 65 -11.36 -7.07 7.89
C LEU A 65 -11.48 -8.55 7.51
N ASN A 66 -11.74 -8.82 6.23
CA ASN A 66 -11.61 -10.15 5.61
C ASN A 66 -11.80 -10.09 4.09
N LYS A 67 -10.90 -9.40 3.37
CA LYS A 67 -10.68 -9.72 1.96
C LYS A 67 -9.30 -10.31 1.87
N GLU A 68 -9.25 -11.63 1.68
CA GLU A 68 -8.04 -12.33 1.28
C GLU A 68 -7.39 -11.56 0.14
N ASP A 69 -6.06 -11.43 0.17
CA ASP A 69 -5.32 -10.69 -0.85
C ASP A 69 -5.62 -11.29 -2.24
N PRO A 70 -6.22 -10.53 -3.18
CA PRO A 70 -6.62 -11.07 -4.47
C PRO A 70 -5.42 -11.64 -5.22
N THR A 71 -5.56 -12.88 -5.68
CA THR A 71 -4.51 -13.62 -6.38
C THR A 71 -4.93 -13.91 -7.82
N TYR A 72 -4.09 -13.49 -8.75
CA TYR A 72 -4.27 -13.59 -10.19
C TYR A 72 -3.27 -14.57 -10.78
N THR A 73 -3.67 -15.30 -11.81
CA THR A 73 -2.72 -16.05 -12.62
C THR A 73 -2.30 -15.16 -13.77
N VAL A 74 -1.01 -14.91 -13.91
CA VAL A 74 -0.45 -13.97 -14.90
C VAL A 74 0.76 -14.57 -15.60
N TRP A 75 1.08 -14.05 -16.77
CA TRP A 75 2.32 -14.32 -17.49
C TRP A 75 3.32 -13.22 -17.17
N TYR A 76 4.41 -13.56 -16.49
CA TYR A 76 5.49 -12.61 -16.26
C TYR A 76 6.34 -12.46 -17.51
N LEU A 77 6.27 -11.27 -18.12
CA LEU A 77 6.96 -10.93 -19.36
C LEU A 77 8.41 -10.52 -19.11
N GLY A 78 8.70 -9.98 -17.92
CA GLY A 78 10.05 -9.62 -17.50
C GLY A 78 10.15 -8.22 -16.91
N ASN A 79 11.35 -7.66 -17.00
CA ASN A 79 11.65 -6.32 -16.50
C ASN A 79 12.68 -5.60 -17.38
N ALA A 80 12.64 -4.28 -17.33
CA ALA A 80 13.59 -3.39 -17.98
C ALA A 80 13.91 -2.19 -17.07
N VAL A 81 15.10 -1.64 -17.22
CA VAL A 81 15.48 -0.40 -16.51
C VAL A 81 14.66 0.76 -17.07
N THR A 82 14.17 1.63 -16.19
CA THR A 82 13.49 2.88 -16.54
C THR A 82 14.20 4.06 -15.88
N LEU A 83 14.10 5.23 -16.48
CA LEU A 83 14.68 6.47 -15.95
C LEU A 83 13.70 7.21 -15.01
N HIS A 84 12.40 7.03 -15.23
CA HIS A 84 11.35 7.77 -14.54
C HIS A 84 10.69 6.92 -13.45
N ALA A 85 10.56 7.47 -12.24
CA ALA A 85 9.98 6.76 -11.11
C ALA A 85 8.44 6.77 -11.12
N LYS A 86 7.84 7.82 -11.72
CA LYS A 86 6.41 8.11 -11.72
C LYS A 86 6.09 9.07 -12.86
N GLY A 87 4.83 9.10 -13.29
CA GLY A 87 4.30 10.04 -14.26
C GLY A 87 3.64 9.31 -15.42
N ASP A 88 2.79 10.00 -16.17
CA ASP A 88 2.22 9.44 -17.38
C ASP A 88 3.33 9.12 -18.38
N GLY A 89 3.24 7.96 -19.02
CA GLY A 89 4.25 7.47 -19.95
C GLY A 89 5.55 6.95 -19.33
N CYS A 90 5.73 6.96 -18.00
CA CYS A 90 7.00 6.57 -17.37
C CYS A 90 7.35 5.07 -17.56
N THR A 91 6.37 4.27 -17.96
CA THR A 91 6.49 2.83 -18.23
C THR A 91 6.56 2.48 -19.71
N ASP A 92 6.18 3.38 -20.62
CA ASP A 92 5.90 3.06 -22.02
C ASP A 92 7.12 2.49 -22.76
N ASP A 93 8.27 3.16 -22.66
CA ASP A 93 9.52 2.70 -23.26
C ASP A 93 9.98 1.35 -22.69
N ALA A 94 9.79 1.15 -21.39
CA ALA A 94 10.22 -0.06 -20.72
C ALA A 94 9.30 -1.25 -21.06
N VAL A 95 7.98 -1.03 -21.06
CA VAL A 95 6.99 -2.02 -21.48
C VAL A 95 7.17 -2.37 -22.95
N GLY A 96 7.41 -1.38 -23.82
CA GLY A 96 7.70 -1.62 -25.24
C GLY A 96 8.93 -2.52 -25.44
N LYS A 97 10.01 -2.30 -24.68
CA LYS A 97 11.21 -3.15 -24.70
C LYS A 97 10.94 -4.56 -24.18
N ILE A 98 10.12 -4.70 -23.13
CA ILE A 98 9.77 -6.02 -22.57
C ILE A 98 8.88 -6.78 -23.55
N TRP A 99 7.87 -6.12 -24.11
CA TRP A 99 6.94 -6.69 -25.07
C TRP A 99 7.64 -7.16 -26.34
N ALA A 100 8.55 -6.36 -26.89
CA ALA A 100 9.34 -6.74 -28.06
C ALA A 100 10.23 -7.99 -27.83
N ARG A 101 10.59 -8.28 -26.56
CA ARG A 101 11.42 -9.45 -26.20
C ARG A 101 10.59 -10.72 -25.96
N CYS A 102 9.39 -10.60 -25.40
CA CYS A 102 8.56 -11.76 -25.04
C CYS A 102 7.47 -12.06 -26.06
N GLY A 103 6.89 -11.05 -26.71
CA GLY A 103 5.74 -11.21 -27.60
C GLY A 103 4.48 -11.73 -26.89
N PRO A 104 3.34 -11.80 -27.61
CA PRO A 104 2.10 -12.37 -27.09
C PRO A 104 2.27 -13.88 -26.81
N GLY A 105 1.96 -14.30 -25.59
CA GLY A 105 2.12 -15.71 -25.16
C GLY A 105 3.53 -16.09 -24.71
N GLY A 106 4.47 -15.15 -24.68
CA GLY A 106 5.77 -15.32 -24.04
C GLY A 106 5.72 -15.08 -22.52
N GLY A 107 6.67 -15.67 -21.79
CA GLY A 107 6.86 -15.41 -20.36
C GLY A 107 6.66 -16.63 -19.46
N THR A 108 6.77 -16.40 -18.14
CA THR A 108 6.62 -17.46 -17.14
C THR A 108 5.29 -17.34 -16.41
N LYS A 109 4.51 -18.42 -16.38
CA LYS A 109 3.24 -18.47 -15.64
C LYS A 109 3.48 -18.35 -14.14
N MET A 110 2.87 -17.33 -13.53
CA MET A 110 3.06 -16.95 -12.13
C MET A 110 1.71 -16.66 -11.48
N LYS A 111 1.59 -16.93 -10.18
CA LYS A 111 0.54 -16.42 -9.31
C LYS A 111 0.97 -15.08 -8.74
N LEU A 112 0.20 -14.04 -8.99
CA LEU A 112 0.40 -12.68 -8.53
C LEU A 112 -0.63 -12.32 -7.46
N THR A 113 -0.18 -12.06 -6.25
CA THR A 113 -1.03 -11.63 -5.13
C THR A 113 -0.81 -10.14 -4.88
N LEU A 114 -1.88 -9.35 -4.93
CA LEU A 114 -1.86 -7.91 -4.65
C LEU A 114 -2.42 -7.67 -3.25
N GLY A 115 -1.59 -7.17 -2.33
CA GLY A 115 -1.98 -6.95 -0.94
C GLY A 115 -1.52 -5.60 -0.40
N PRO A 116 -1.87 -5.27 0.87
CA PRO A 116 -1.49 -4.01 1.50
C PRO A 116 0.02 -3.87 1.69
N HIS A 117 0.75 -4.98 1.73
CA HIS A 117 2.21 -4.99 1.85
C HIS A 117 2.94 -4.85 0.50
N GLY A 118 2.21 -4.90 -0.61
CA GLY A 118 2.75 -4.78 -1.97
C GLY A 118 2.35 -5.94 -2.86
N ILE A 119 3.27 -6.34 -3.73
CA ILE A 119 3.03 -7.33 -4.78
C ILE A 119 3.86 -8.58 -4.48
N ARG A 120 3.23 -9.75 -4.48
CA ARG A 120 3.92 -11.04 -4.34
C ARG A 120 3.72 -11.86 -5.61
N MET A 121 4.80 -12.45 -6.11
CA MET A 121 4.78 -13.36 -7.23
C MET A 121 5.31 -14.73 -6.82
N GLN A 122 4.59 -15.78 -7.19
CA GLN A 122 4.98 -17.16 -6.98
C GLN A 122 4.90 -17.92 -8.31
N PRO A 123 5.88 -18.76 -8.65
CA PRO A 123 5.74 -19.64 -9.81
C PRO A 123 4.50 -20.51 -9.68
N CYS A 124 3.73 -20.65 -10.76
CA CYS A 124 2.76 -21.72 -10.82
C CYS A 124 3.54 -23.04 -10.84
N GLU A 125 3.32 -23.93 -9.87
CA GLU A 125 3.89 -25.28 -9.91
C GLU A 125 3.35 -25.98 -11.15
N ARG A 126 4.14 -26.01 -12.22
CA ARG A 126 3.85 -26.85 -13.37
C ARG A 126 4.27 -28.24 -12.95
N GLY A 127 3.30 -29.16 -12.88
CA GLY A 127 3.57 -30.58 -12.67
C GLY A 127 4.74 -31.02 -13.56
N ALA A 128 5.61 -31.84 -12.97
CA ALA A 128 6.76 -32.48 -13.58
C ALA A 128 6.63 -32.62 -15.11
N SER A 129 7.47 -31.89 -15.86
CA SER A 129 7.81 -32.28 -17.22
C SER A 129 9.30 -32.62 -17.25
N GLY A 130 9.56 -33.90 -17.02
CA GLY A 130 10.66 -34.65 -17.67
C GLY A 130 12.07 -34.41 -17.16
N GLY A 131 12.53 -35.32 -16.29
CA GLY A 131 13.91 -35.83 -16.32
C GLY A 131 15.00 -34.98 -15.68
N SER A 132 15.26 -35.22 -14.39
CA SER A 132 16.58 -35.60 -13.83
C SER A 132 16.56 -35.36 -12.33
N GLY A 133 16.81 -36.40 -11.54
CA GLY A 133 16.97 -36.31 -10.10
C GLY A 133 18.01 -35.25 -9.72
N GLY A 134 17.65 -34.38 -8.78
CA GLY A 134 18.54 -33.35 -8.25
C GLY A 134 17.77 -32.23 -7.57
N SER A 135 17.73 -32.25 -6.24
CA SER A 135 17.24 -31.20 -5.31
C SER A 135 16.03 -30.38 -5.80
N GLY A 136 14.83 -30.73 -5.32
CA GLY A 136 13.58 -29.98 -5.53
C GLY A 136 13.61 -28.58 -4.91
N GLY A 137 14.36 -27.66 -5.53
CA GLY A 137 14.46 -26.26 -5.16
C GLY A 137 13.19 -25.54 -5.58
N ARG A 138 12.25 -25.38 -4.64
CA ARG A 138 11.14 -24.44 -4.77
C ARG A 138 11.70 -23.07 -5.19
N ARG A 139 11.42 -22.65 -6.42
CA ARG A 139 11.90 -21.35 -6.93
C ARG A 139 11.43 -20.23 -5.98
N PRO A 140 12.31 -19.30 -5.57
CA PRO A 140 11.96 -18.28 -4.58
C PRO A 140 10.77 -17.44 -5.05
N ALA A 141 9.81 -17.20 -4.14
CA ALA A 141 8.77 -16.22 -4.37
C ALA A 141 9.37 -14.81 -4.43
N HIS A 142 9.04 -14.03 -5.45
CA HIS A 142 9.47 -12.64 -5.55
C HIS A 142 8.50 -11.74 -4.81
N ALA A 143 8.99 -10.86 -3.94
CA ALA A 143 8.18 -9.91 -3.21
C ALA A 143 8.64 -8.48 -3.50
N TYR A 144 7.70 -7.64 -3.93
CA TYR A 144 7.88 -6.22 -4.16
C TYR A 144 7.13 -5.46 -3.07
N LEU A 145 7.89 -4.89 -2.14
CA LEU A 145 7.32 -4.18 -1.00
C LEU A 145 6.71 -2.84 -1.43
N LEU A 146 5.51 -2.54 -0.94
CA LEU A 146 4.77 -1.33 -1.29
C LEU A 146 5.58 -0.03 -1.14
N PRO A 147 6.38 0.18 -0.06
CA PRO A 147 7.19 1.39 0.07
C PRO A 147 8.24 1.60 -1.03
N ARG A 148 8.59 0.56 -1.79
CA ARG A 148 9.59 0.62 -2.87
C ARG A 148 8.97 0.69 -4.26
N ILE A 149 7.67 0.44 -4.38
CA ILE A 149 6.91 0.63 -5.61
C ILE A 149 6.59 2.12 -5.76
N THR A 150 6.99 2.72 -6.87
CA THR A 150 6.82 4.17 -7.10
C THR A 150 5.66 4.48 -8.04
N TYR A 151 5.28 3.53 -8.89
CA TYR A 151 4.23 3.69 -9.88
C TYR A 151 3.68 2.34 -10.33
N CYS A 152 2.39 2.27 -10.63
CA CYS A 152 1.66 1.13 -11.16
C CYS A 152 0.66 1.62 -12.21
N THR A 153 0.56 0.93 -13.34
CA THR A 153 -0.43 1.23 -14.38
C THR A 153 -0.77 0.00 -15.22
N ALA A 154 -1.94 -0.01 -15.84
CA ALA A 154 -2.17 -0.83 -17.02
C ALA A 154 -1.57 -0.12 -18.24
N ASP A 155 -1.01 -0.89 -19.17
CA ASP A 155 -0.44 -0.33 -20.39
C ASP A 155 -1.56 0.14 -21.34
N GLY A 156 -1.42 1.35 -21.89
CA GLY A 156 -2.43 1.93 -22.78
C GLY A 156 -2.46 1.27 -24.17
N ARG A 157 -1.34 0.68 -24.61
CA ARG A 157 -1.22 0.00 -25.92
C ARG A 157 -1.64 -1.46 -25.84
N HIS A 158 -1.39 -2.11 -24.71
CA HIS A 158 -1.72 -3.50 -24.45
C HIS A 158 -2.59 -3.59 -23.17
N PRO A 159 -3.93 -3.52 -23.28
CA PRO A 159 -4.83 -3.42 -22.12
C PRO A 159 -4.77 -4.58 -21.12
N ARG A 160 -4.17 -5.71 -21.51
CA ARG A 160 -3.96 -6.89 -20.67
C ARG A 160 -2.63 -6.86 -19.90
N VAL A 161 -1.77 -5.90 -20.21
CA VAL A 161 -0.46 -5.75 -19.57
C VAL A 161 -0.59 -4.82 -18.38
N PHE A 162 -0.21 -5.32 -17.21
CA PHE A 162 -0.04 -4.55 -15.99
C PHE A 162 1.45 -4.35 -15.72
N ALA A 163 1.84 -3.11 -15.42
CA ALA A 163 3.22 -2.75 -15.17
C ALA A 163 3.39 -1.96 -13.86
N TRP A 164 4.54 -2.13 -13.21
CA TRP A 164 4.93 -1.35 -12.04
C TRP A 164 6.41 -1.00 -12.05
N VAL A 165 6.74 0.16 -11.47
CA VAL A 165 8.11 0.63 -11.29
C VAL A 165 8.55 0.35 -9.85
N TYR A 166 9.68 -0.31 -9.70
CA TYR A 166 10.25 -0.69 -8.41
C TYR A 166 11.67 -0.15 -8.23
N ARG A 167 11.95 0.33 -7.02
CA ARG A 167 13.28 0.76 -6.57
C ARG A 167 14.12 -0.42 -6.10
N HIS A 168 14.96 -0.91 -7.00
CA HIS A 168 15.95 -1.94 -6.69
C HIS A 168 17.19 -1.32 -6.05
N GLN A 169 17.72 -1.98 -5.03
CA GLN A 169 19.04 -1.67 -4.51
C GLN A 169 20.08 -2.41 -5.35
N ALA A 170 20.92 -1.65 -6.04
CA ALA A 170 22.09 -2.13 -6.73
C ALA A 170 23.28 -2.18 -5.76
N ARG A 171 24.46 -2.50 -6.31
CA ARG A 171 25.71 -2.50 -5.57
C ARG A 171 25.98 -1.13 -4.95
N HIS A 172 26.74 -1.11 -3.85
CA HIS A 172 27.14 0.12 -3.16
C HIS A 172 25.96 1.05 -2.77
N LYS A 173 24.79 0.48 -2.45
CA LYS A 173 23.57 1.22 -2.08
C LYS A 173 23.02 2.13 -3.19
N ALA A 174 23.51 2.02 -4.42
CA ALA A 174 22.92 2.70 -5.56
C ALA A 174 21.47 2.19 -5.77
N VAL A 175 20.59 3.06 -6.27
CA VAL A 175 19.20 2.70 -6.56
C VAL A 175 18.99 2.68 -8.06
N VAL A 176 18.40 1.60 -8.57
CA VAL A 176 18.03 1.44 -9.97
C VAL A 176 16.52 1.25 -10.04
N LEU A 177 15.87 2.02 -10.91
CA LEU A 177 14.46 1.84 -11.21
C LEU A 177 14.30 0.76 -12.27
N ARG A 178 13.45 -0.23 -11.99
CA ARG A 178 13.05 -1.22 -12.98
C ARG A 178 11.54 -1.23 -13.12
N CYS A 179 11.09 -1.19 -14.36
CA CYS A 179 9.73 -1.50 -14.71
C CYS A 179 9.60 -3.01 -14.84
N HIS A 180 8.59 -3.58 -14.21
CA HIS A 180 8.18 -4.97 -14.35
C HIS A 180 6.85 -5.01 -15.06
N ALA A 181 6.65 -6.01 -15.92
CA ALA A 181 5.41 -6.18 -16.67
C ALA A 181 4.91 -7.62 -16.57
N VAL A 182 3.60 -7.75 -16.41
CA VAL A 182 2.86 -9.01 -16.45
C VAL A 182 1.69 -8.87 -17.42
N GLU A 183 1.32 -9.95 -18.08
CA GLU A 183 0.11 -10.05 -18.87
C GLU A 183 -0.93 -10.91 -18.13
N ASP A 184 -2.17 -10.47 -18.13
CA ASP A 184 -3.27 -11.13 -17.45
C ASP A 184 -3.76 -12.39 -18.16
N ASP A 185 -4.16 -13.40 -17.39
CA ASP A 185 -4.86 -14.59 -17.91
C ASP A 185 -6.36 -14.27 -18.00
N ILE A 186 -7.07 -14.83 -18.99
CA ILE A 186 -8.39 -14.37 -19.49
C ILE A 186 -9.49 -14.32 -18.41
N ASN A 187 -9.28 -14.96 -17.26
CA ASN A 187 -10.31 -15.27 -16.27
C ASN A 187 -10.63 -14.14 -15.27
N HIS A 188 -9.71 -13.22 -14.97
CA HIS A 188 -10.01 -12.12 -14.05
C HIS A 188 -9.10 -10.91 -14.24
N SER A 189 -9.68 -9.77 -14.64
CA SER A 189 -8.93 -8.53 -14.86
C SER A 189 -8.17 -8.08 -13.60
N ILE A 190 -6.85 -7.97 -13.70
CA ILE A 190 -5.96 -7.39 -12.69
C ILE A 190 -6.11 -5.86 -12.59
N VAL A 191 -6.55 -5.22 -13.69
CA VAL A 191 -6.53 -3.76 -13.89
C VAL A 191 -7.26 -2.99 -12.78
N PRO A 192 -8.49 -3.34 -12.36
CA PRO A 192 -9.20 -2.59 -11.32
C PRO A 192 -8.46 -2.61 -9.96
N THR A 193 -7.84 -3.73 -9.62
CA THR A 193 -7.08 -3.89 -8.37
C THR A 193 -5.77 -3.13 -8.43
N ALA A 194 -5.08 -3.17 -9.57
CA ALA A 194 -3.90 -2.36 -9.86
C ALA A 194 -4.18 -0.85 -9.75
N THR A 195 -5.32 -0.37 -10.26
CA THR A 195 -5.70 1.04 -10.12
C THR A 195 -5.91 1.43 -8.65
N ARG A 196 -6.47 0.55 -7.82
CA ARG A 196 -6.59 0.78 -6.37
C ARG A 196 -5.22 0.84 -5.70
N LEU A 197 -4.30 -0.04 -6.07
CA LEU A 197 -2.92 -0.03 -5.58
C LEU A 197 -2.22 1.29 -5.92
N GLN A 198 -2.36 1.75 -7.17
CA GLN A 198 -1.79 3.02 -7.62
C GLN A 198 -2.34 4.21 -6.83
N LYS A 199 -3.66 4.25 -6.55
CA LYS A 199 -4.27 5.26 -5.70
C LYS A 199 -3.70 5.24 -4.28
N GLY A 200 -3.46 4.06 -3.72
CA GLY A 200 -2.82 3.89 -2.41
C GLY A 200 -1.37 4.40 -2.38
N ILE A 201 -0.61 4.16 -3.45
CA ILE A 201 0.77 4.68 -3.60
C ILE A 201 0.77 6.21 -3.72
N SER A 202 -0.13 6.78 -4.52
CA SER A 202 -0.21 8.23 -4.72
C SER A 202 -0.79 8.98 -3.52
N GLY A 203 -1.66 8.34 -2.74
CA GLY A 203 -2.40 8.96 -1.65
C GLY A 203 -1.59 9.21 -0.38
N GLY A 204 -0.34 8.72 -0.32
CA GLY A 204 0.49 8.77 0.88
C GLY A 204 -0.08 7.83 1.95
N ILE A 205 0.66 6.78 2.29
CA ILE A 205 0.37 5.98 3.48
C ILE A 205 0.67 6.88 4.69
N THR A 206 -0.30 7.67 5.16
CA THR A 206 -0.27 8.21 6.52
C THR A 206 -0.50 7.05 7.47
N ALA A 207 0.58 6.37 7.84
CA ALA A 207 0.60 5.48 8.99
C ALA A 207 0.55 6.34 10.25
N THR A 208 -0.65 6.54 10.80
CA THR A 208 -0.81 7.06 12.16
C THR A 208 -0.54 5.92 13.14
N LYS A 209 0.50 6.07 13.97
CA LYS A 209 0.82 5.18 15.08
C LYS A 209 -0.09 5.45 16.26
#